data_AF-A0AA41V8I9-F1
#
_entry.id   AF-A0AA41V8I9-F1
#
_cell.length_a   1.000
_cell.length_b   1.000
_cell.length_c   1.000
_cell.angle_alpha   90.00
_cell.angle_beta   90.00
_cell.angle_gamma   90.00
#
_symmetry.space_group_name_H-M   'P 1'
#
loop_
_entity.id
_entity.type
_entity.pdbx_description
1 polymer ?
#
loop_
_entity_poly.entity_id
_entity_poly.type
_entity_poly.pdbx_seq_one_letter_code
_entity_poly.pdbx_strand_id
1 'polypeptide(L)'
;QNLSRKLVHILSGLLFLACWPIFSNSAEARYFAAIVPFVNCVRLVINGLSLTTDAGLVKSVTREGNPRELLKGPLCYVLILILSAVAFWRDSPVGIMSLAMMCGGDGVADIIGRRYGKRKLPYNQQKSWAGSISMFTFGFLISIGMLNYFTALGYFELDGSSMVGRVALVSLVATIVESLPTTEVFDDNLSVPLSTMLVAVLMFG
;
A
#
# COMPACT_ATOMS: atom_id res chain seq x y z
N GLN A 1 -19.62 0.30 4.08
CA GLN A 1 -18.36 -0.49 4.11
C GLN A 1 -17.96 -0.70 5.55
N ASN A 2 -17.63 -1.94 5.95
CA ASN A 2 -17.24 -2.23 7.33
C ASN A 2 -15.79 -1.80 7.55
N LEU A 3 -15.55 -0.88 8.49
CA LEU A 3 -14.24 -0.45 8.99
C LEU A 3 -13.27 -1.64 9.19
N SER A 4 -13.81 -2.76 9.69
CA SER A 4 -13.10 -4.03 9.86
C SER A 4 -12.37 -4.51 8.60
N ARG A 5 -12.98 -4.43 7.41
CA ARG A 5 -12.36 -4.90 6.16
C ARG A 5 -11.14 -4.05 5.79
N LYS A 6 -11.26 -2.72 5.94
CA LYS A 6 -10.17 -1.78 5.64
C LYS A 6 -9.02 -1.99 6.63
N LEU A 7 -9.32 -2.17 7.92
CA LEU A 7 -8.31 -2.49 8.94
C LEU A 7 -7.56 -3.79 8.64
N VAL A 8 -8.25 -4.85 8.22
CA VAL A 8 -7.60 -6.10 7.83
C VAL A 8 -6.63 -5.87 6.68
N HIS A 9 -7.01 -5.11 5.64
CA HIS A 9 -6.10 -4.79 4.55
C HIS A 9 -4.86 -4.02 5.03
N ILE A 10 -5.04 -2.94 5.79
CA ILE A 10 -3.96 -2.12 6.35
C ILE A 10 -2.98 -2.98 7.16
N LEU A 11 -3.51 -3.73 8.13
CA LEU A 11 -2.70 -4.55 9.03
C LEU A 11 -2.04 -5.70 8.28
N SER A 12 -2.73 -6.35 7.34
CA SER A 12 -2.15 -7.48 6.59
C SER A 12 -0.93 -7.07 5.77
N GLY A 13 -0.96 -5.91 5.10
CA GLY A 13 0.18 -5.43 4.32
C GLY A 13 1.34 -4.94 5.18
N LEU A 14 1.05 -4.21 6.26
CA LEU A 14 2.09 -3.76 7.19
C LEU A 14 2.73 -4.93 7.94
N LEU A 15 1.95 -5.94 8.36
CA LEU A 15 2.46 -7.17 8.97
C LEU A 15 3.27 -7.98 7.96
N PHE A 16 2.80 -8.10 6.71
CA PHE A 16 3.57 -8.76 5.66
C PHE A 16 4.95 -8.11 5.50
N LEU A 17 5.01 -6.78 5.42
CA LEU A 17 6.25 -6.03 5.35
C LEU A 17 7.11 -6.23 6.60
N ALA A 18 6.52 -6.13 7.81
CA ALA A 18 7.24 -6.32 9.07
C ALA A 18 7.80 -7.74 9.24
N CYS A 19 7.22 -8.73 8.57
CA CYS A 19 7.69 -10.12 8.59
C CYS A 19 8.82 -10.41 7.59
N TRP A 20 9.16 -9.49 6.67
CA TRP A 20 10.25 -9.73 5.70
C TRP A 20 11.59 -10.12 6.37
N PRO A 21 11.99 -9.55 7.52
CA PRO A 21 13.21 -9.95 8.21
C PRO A 21 13.22 -11.39 8.74
N ILE A 22 12.06 -12.02 8.90
CA ILE A 22 11.95 -13.40 9.41
C ILE A 22 12.43 -14.42 8.36
N PHE A 23 12.39 -14.05 7.07
CA PHE A 23 12.84 -14.92 6.00
C PHE A 23 14.37 -15.02 5.94
N SER A 24 14.85 -16.14 5.39
CA SER A 24 16.28 -16.45 5.26
C SER A 24 17.04 -15.43 4.41
N ASN A 25 18.37 -15.39 4.58
CA ASN A 25 19.27 -14.54 3.79
C ASN A 25 19.53 -15.01 2.35
N SER A 26 18.94 -16.13 1.94
CA SER A 26 19.02 -16.62 0.56
C SER A 26 18.32 -15.67 -0.40
N ALA A 27 18.88 -15.49 -1.60
CA ALA A 27 18.27 -14.67 -2.65
C ALA A 27 16.84 -15.13 -3.02
N GLU A 28 16.55 -16.42 -2.85
CA GLU A 28 15.25 -17.05 -3.13
C GLU A 28 14.16 -16.72 -2.09
N ALA A 29 14.54 -16.19 -0.93
CA ALA A 29 13.61 -15.86 0.15
C ALA A 29 12.52 -14.87 -0.30
N ARG A 30 12.88 -13.94 -1.20
CA ARG A 30 11.95 -12.96 -1.78
C ARG A 30 10.82 -13.63 -2.56
N TYR A 31 11.13 -14.70 -3.32
CA TYR A 31 10.14 -15.45 -4.09
C TYR A 31 9.27 -16.29 -3.16
N PHE A 32 9.87 -16.90 -2.14
CA PHE A 32 9.12 -17.67 -1.14
C PHE A 32 8.12 -16.79 -0.39
N ALA A 33 8.52 -15.60 0.04
CA ALA A 33 7.61 -14.64 0.65
C ALA A 33 6.48 -14.19 -0.29
N ALA A 34 6.80 -14.02 -1.59
CA ALA A 34 5.82 -13.65 -2.61
C ALA A 34 4.79 -14.76 -2.92
N ILE A 35 5.02 -16.02 -2.51
CA ILE A 35 4.04 -17.11 -2.69
C ILE A 35 2.73 -16.78 -1.99
N VAL A 36 2.76 -16.22 -0.78
CA VAL A 36 1.54 -15.90 -0.01
C VAL A 36 0.65 -14.90 -0.76
N PRO A 37 1.12 -13.71 -1.17
CA PRO A 37 0.31 -12.81 -1.98
C PRO A 37 0.04 -13.39 -3.37
N PHE A 38 0.92 -14.19 -3.97
CA PHE A 38 0.66 -14.83 -5.26
C PHE A 38 -0.53 -15.81 -5.22
N VAL A 39 -0.62 -16.68 -4.21
CA VAL A 39 -1.77 -17.57 -4.03
C VAL A 39 -3.06 -16.75 -3.84
N ASN A 40 -3.00 -15.64 -3.10
CA ASN A 40 -4.13 -14.74 -2.95
C ASN A 40 -4.51 -14.07 -4.29
N CYS A 41 -3.53 -13.68 -5.10
CA CYS A 41 -3.73 -13.13 -6.44
C CYS A 41 -4.49 -14.12 -7.32
N VAL A 42 -4.02 -15.37 -7.40
CA VAL A 42 -4.69 -16.44 -8.15
C VAL A 42 -6.12 -16.64 -7.64
N ARG A 43 -6.31 -16.69 -6.31
CA ARG A 43 -7.65 -16.81 -5.71
C ARG A 43 -8.58 -15.67 -6.12
N LEU A 44 -8.11 -14.42 -6.13
CA LEU A 44 -8.88 -13.26 -6.55
C LEU A 44 -9.21 -13.29 -8.05
N VAL A 45 -8.26 -13.72 -8.90
CA VAL A 45 -8.46 -13.83 -10.35
C VAL A 45 -9.50 -14.89 -10.70
N ILE A 46 -9.36 -16.09 -10.15
CA ILE A 46 -10.28 -17.22 -10.44
C ILE A 46 -11.71 -16.85 -10.02
N ASN A 47 -11.88 -16.31 -8.81
CA ASN A 47 -13.22 -15.92 -8.32
C ASN A 47 -13.73 -14.66 -9.03
N GLY A 48 -12.86 -13.71 -9.36
CA GLY A 48 -13.25 -12.48 -10.05
C GLY A 48 -13.69 -12.70 -11.49
N LEU A 49 -13.08 -13.67 -12.18
CA LEU A 49 -13.52 -14.15 -13.50
C LEU A 49 -14.70 -15.13 -13.43
N SER A 50 -15.22 -15.40 -12.22
CA SER A 50 -16.33 -16.34 -11.97
C SER A 50 -16.06 -17.76 -12.48
N LEU A 51 -14.78 -18.18 -12.53
CA LEU A 51 -14.38 -19.55 -12.90
C LEU A 51 -14.71 -20.55 -11.78
N THR A 52 -14.73 -20.07 -10.53
CA THR A 52 -15.22 -20.79 -9.35
C THR A 52 -16.03 -19.82 -8.48
N THR A 53 -17.02 -20.33 -7.74
CA THR A 53 -17.86 -19.52 -6.84
C THR A 53 -17.52 -19.79 -5.37
N ASP A 54 -16.59 -19.01 -4.81
CA ASP A 54 -16.43 -18.87 -3.36
C ASP A 54 -17.32 -17.73 -2.85
N ALA A 55 -18.56 -18.07 -2.47
CA ALA A 55 -19.54 -17.11 -1.96
C ALA A 55 -19.05 -16.39 -0.68
N GLY A 56 -18.19 -17.04 0.11
CA GLY A 56 -17.60 -16.44 1.31
C GLY A 56 -16.59 -15.35 0.97
N LEU A 57 -15.73 -15.59 -0.02
CA LEU A 57 -14.78 -14.60 -0.52
C LEU A 57 -15.49 -13.41 -1.17
N VAL A 58 -16.43 -13.67 -2.08
CA VAL A 58 -17.15 -12.61 -2.79
C VAL A 58 -17.88 -11.72 -1.79
N LYS A 59 -18.59 -12.29 -0.81
CA LYS A 59 -19.27 -11.53 0.24
C LYS A 59 -18.32 -10.75 1.16
N SER A 60 -17.13 -11.28 1.42
CA SER A 60 -16.16 -10.67 2.35
C SER A 60 -15.25 -9.62 1.71
N VAL A 61 -15.16 -9.56 0.38
CA VAL A 61 -14.27 -8.61 -0.30
C VAL A 61 -15.04 -7.60 -1.15
N THR A 62 -16.12 -8.00 -1.81
CA THR A 62 -16.89 -7.12 -2.71
C THR A 62 -17.92 -6.25 -1.96
N ARG A 63 -18.38 -5.16 -2.59
CA ARG A 63 -19.41 -4.25 -2.07
C ARG A 63 -20.80 -4.67 -2.52
N GLU A 64 -20.98 -4.96 -3.81
CA GLU A 64 -22.29 -5.24 -4.41
C GLU A 64 -22.52 -6.74 -4.62
N GLY A 65 -21.59 -7.59 -4.16
CA GLY A 65 -21.62 -9.02 -4.43
C GLY A 65 -21.17 -9.38 -5.85
N ASN A 66 -20.71 -8.39 -6.64
CA ASN A 66 -20.21 -8.61 -7.99
C ASN A 66 -18.76 -9.15 -7.94
N PRO A 67 -18.49 -10.37 -8.42
CA PRO A 67 -17.15 -10.94 -8.38
C PRO A 67 -16.11 -10.09 -9.12
N ARG A 68 -16.50 -9.33 -10.16
CA ARG A 68 -15.57 -8.47 -10.91
C ARG A 68 -14.94 -7.36 -10.07
N GLU A 69 -15.53 -6.98 -8.94
CA GLU A 69 -14.89 -6.04 -8.00
C GLU A 69 -13.59 -6.59 -7.41
N LEU A 70 -13.42 -7.91 -7.36
CA LEU A 70 -12.18 -8.56 -6.92
C LEU A 70 -10.99 -8.20 -7.82
N LEU A 71 -11.25 -7.93 -9.10
CA LEU A 71 -10.24 -7.62 -10.12
C LEU A 71 -9.82 -6.13 -10.14
N LYS A 72 -10.39 -5.30 -9.28
CA LYS A 72 -10.06 -3.86 -9.16
C LYS A 72 -9.05 -3.66 -8.01
N GLY A 73 -9.35 -2.77 -7.06
CA GLY A 73 -8.52 -2.48 -5.89
C GLY A 73 -7.91 -3.70 -5.18
N PRO A 74 -8.66 -4.78 -4.87
CA PRO A 74 -8.08 -5.95 -4.20
C PRO A 74 -6.97 -6.63 -5.02
N LEU A 75 -7.13 -6.76 -6.33
CA LEU A 75 -6.11 -7.34 -7.20
C LEU A 75 -4.91 -6.41 -7.33
N CYS A 76 -5.13 -5.12 -7.57
CA CYS A 76 -4.07 -4.11 -7.62
C CYS A 76 -3.22 -4.12 -6.34
N TYR A 77 -3.87 -4.17 -5.18
CA TYR A 77 -3.22 -4.23 -3.88
C TYR A 77 -2.28 -5.44 -3.75
N VAL A 78 -2.76 -6.63 -4.14
CA VAL A 78 -1.95 -7.86 -4.06
C VAL A 78 -0.81 -7.85 -5.09
N LEU A 79 -1.03 -7.30 -6.29
CA LEU A 79 0.03 -7.14 -7.29
C LEU A 79 1.15 -6.23 -6.79
N ILE A 80 0.82 -5.15 -6.08
CA ILE A 80 1.82 -4.27 -5.45
C ILE A 80 2.60 -5.00 -4.36
N LEU A 81 1.96 -5.84 -3.54
CA LEU A 81 2.69 -6.68 -2.56
C LEU A 81 3.70 -7.60 -3.24
N ILE A 82 3.33 -8.25 -4.34
CA ILE A 82 4.21 -9.13 -5.12
C ILE A 82 5.34 -8.32 -5.74
N LEU A 83 5.03 -7.20 -6.39
CA LEU A 83 6.01 -6.33 -7.04
C LEU A 83 7.04 -5.82 -6.03
N SER A 84 6.59 -5.28 -4.90
CA SER A 84 7.48 -4.85 -3.82
C SER A 84 8.33 -6.01 -3.32
N ALA A 85 7.75 -7.18 -3.05
CA ALA A 85 8.51 -8.31 -2.55
C ALA A 85 9.58 -8.81 -3.55
N VAL A 86 9.25 -8.91 -4.83
CA VAL A 86 10.15 -9.49 -5.83
C VAL A 86 11.21 -8.50 -6.31
N ALA A 87 10.80 -7.26 -6.61
CA ALA A 87 11.66 -6.26 -7.23
C ALA A 87 12.35 -5.33 -6.21
N PHE A 88 11.70 -5.02 -5.09
CA PHE A 88 12.19 -4.06 -4.09
C PHE A 88 12.13 -4.68 -2.69
N TRP A 89 12.91 -5.75 -2.51
CA TRP A 89 12.94 -6.55 -1.28
C TRP A 89 13.47 -5.76 -0.07
N ARG A 90 13.71 -6.43 1.05
CA ARG A 90 14.09 -5.79 2.34
C ARG A 90 15.39 -4.99 2.32
N ASP A 91 16.21 -5.15 1.29
CA ASP A 91 17.42 -4.38 1.01
C ASP A 91 17.15 -3.07 0.25
N SER A 92 15.90 -2.79 -0.13
CA SER A 92 15.51 -1.59 -0.87
C SER A 92 14.51 -0.72 -0.10
N PRO A 93 14.84 0.57 0.17
CA PRO A 93 13.88 1.52 0.73
C PRO A 93 12.61 1.69 -0.13
N VAL A 94 12.69 1.46 -1.44
CA VAL A 94 11.61 1.70 -2.40
C VAL A 94 10.38 0.84 -2.10
N GLY A 95 10.56 -0.46 -1.87
CA GLY A 95 9.46 -1.39 -1.61
C GLY A 95 8.84 -1.13 -0.24
N ILE A 96 9.68 -0.85 0.76
CA ILE A 96 9.26 -0.49 2.13
C ILE A 96 8.39 0.76 2.09
N MET A 97 8.85 1.82 1.42
CA MET A 97 8.13 3.08 1.23
C MET A 97 6.79 2.86 0.51
N SER A 98 6.79 2.12 -0.60
CA SER A 98 5.57 1.85 -1.37
C SER A 98 4.50 1.16 -0.55
N LEU A 99 4.87 0.11 0.20
CA LEU A 99 3.95 -0.62 1.05
C LEU A 99 3.49 0.19 2.26
N ALA A 100 4.38 0.98 2.87
CA ALA A 100 4.03 1.87 3.97
C ALA A 100 3.03 2.97 3.55
N MET A 101 3.23 3.58 2.37
CA MET A 101 2.34 4.61 1.85
C MET A 101 0.98 4.05 1.41
N MET A 102 0.96 2.89 0.73
CA MET A 102 -0.28 2.23 0.32
C MET A 102 -1.07 1.67 1.51
N CYS A 103 -0.41 0.91 2.40
CA CYS A 103 -1.12 0.24 3.50
C CYS A 103 -1.38 1.19 4.66
N GLY A 104 -0.36 1.93 5.08
CA GLY A 104 -0.44 2.85 6.20
C GLY A 104 -1.09 4.18 5.82
N GLY A 105 -0.48 4.88 4.86
CA GLY A 105 -0.95 6.19 4.40
C GLY A 105 -2.39 6.16 3.89
N ASP A 106 -2.61 5.51 2.72
CA ASP A 106 -3.92 5.54 2.04
C ASP A 106 -5.00 4.84 2.87
N GLY A 107 -4.61 3.73 3.49
CA GLY A 107 -5.46 3.01 4.42
C GLY A 107 -6.04 3.87 5.54
N VAL A 108 -5.18 4.59 6.28
CA VAL A 108 -5.61 5.45 7.38
C VAL A 108 -6.30 6.72 6.87
N ALA A 109 -5.83 7.28 5.75
CA ALA A 109 -6.45 8.43 5.08
C ALA A 109 -7.91 8.19 4.72
N ASP A 110 -8.26 7.02 4.19
CA ASP A 110 -9.63 6.66 3.88
C ASP A 110 -10.51 6.54 5.14
N ILE A 111 -9.96 5.98 6.24
CA ILE A 111 -10.68 5.88 7.53
C ILE A 111 -10.97 7.27 8.10
N ILE A 112 -9.94 8.12 8.20
CA ILE A 112 -10.05 9.47 8.75
C ILE A 112 -10.87 10.37 7.83
N GLY A 113 -10.66 10.29 6.52
CA GLY A 113 -11.38 11.06 5.51
C GLY A 113 -12.89 10.78 5.52
N ARG A 114 -13.30 9.53 5.76
CA ARG A 114 -14.73 9.20 5.90
C ARG A 114 -15.33 9.68 7.22
N ARG A 115 -14.58 9.58 8.32
CA ARG A 115 -15.09 9.91 9.65
C ARG A 115 -15.09 11.42 9.93
N TYR A 116 -14.08 12.14 9.44
CA TYR A 116 -13.82 13.54 9.78
C TYR A 116 -13.71 14.47 8.55
N GLY A 117 -13.74 13.94 7.32
CA GLY A 117 -13.55 14.71 6.08
C GLY A 117 -14.76 15.53 5.63
N LYS A 118 -15.21 16.45 6.50
CA LYS A 118 -16.30 17.40 6.21
C LYS A 118 -15.90 18.42 5.15
N ARG A 119 -14.66 18.94 5.21
CA ARG A 119 -14.13 19.90 4.21
C ARG A 119 -13.49 19.15 3.05
N LYS A 120 -14.13 19.22 1.88
CA LYS A 120 -13.65 18.62 0.63
C LYS A 120 -12.52 19.43 0.00
N LEU A 121 -11.74 18.79 -0.85
CA LEU A 121 -10.73 19.50 -1.65
C LEU A 121 -11.42 20.30 -2.76
N PRO A 122 -10.93 21.50 -3.10
CA PRO A 122 -11.58 22.36 -4.10
C PRO A 122 -11.63 21.70 -5.50
N TYR A 123 -10.63 20.90 -5.84
CA TYR A 123 -10.50 20.21 -7.14
C TYR A 123 -10.95 18.73 -7.11
N ASN A 124 -11.25 18.16 -5.94
CA ASN A 124 -11.70 16.78 -5.82
C ASN A 124 -12.71 16.62 -4.68
N GLN A 125 -13.98 16.51 -5.03
CA GLN A 125 -15.08 16.40 -4.07
C GLN A 125 -15.18 15.02 -3.40
N GLN A 126 -14.54 14.00 -3.97
CA GLN A 126 -14.47 12.66 -3.37
C GLN A 126 -13.48 12.62 -2.20
N LYS A 127 -12.45 13.47 -2.24
CA LYS A 127 -11.38 13.55 -1.24
C LYS A 127 -11.57 14.73 -0.28
N SER A 128 -10.85 14.71 0.83
CA SER A 128 -11.02 15.71 1.91
C SER A 128 -9.70 16.14 2.49
N TRP A 129 -9.65 17.37 3.01
CA TRP A 129 -8.47 17.89 3.69
C TRP A 129 -8.03 17.00 4.85
N ALA A 130 -8.97 16.48 5.64
CA ALA A 130 -8.66 15.57 6.75
C ALA A 130 -8.04 14.25 6.25
N GLY A 131 -8.52 13.73 5.12
CA GLY A 131 -7.94 12.55 4.46
C GLY A 131 -6.51 12.80 3.99
N SER A 132 -6.27 13.87 3.24
CA SER A 132 -4.92 14.15 2.71
C SER A 132 -3.91 14.53 3.81
N ILE A 133 -4.32 15.24 4.87
CA ILE A 133 -3.45 15.49 6.04
C ILE A 133 -3.10 14.16 6.73
N SER A 134 -4.07 13.25 6.83
CA SER A 134 -3.86 11.90 7.38
C SER A 134 -2.92 11.09 6.50
N MET A 135 -3.12 11.11 5.18
CA MET A 135 -2.27 10.43 4.19
C MET A 135 -0.81 10.82 4.39
N PHE A 136 -0.53 12.12 4.39
CA PHE A 136 0.81 12.64 4.57
C PHE A 136 1.38 12.24 5.93
N THR A 137 0.66 12.51 7.02
CA THR A 137 1.17 12.32 8.39
C THR A 137 1.42 10.84 8.70
N PHE A 138 0.43 9.98 8.49
CA PHE A 138 0.56 8.55 8.81
C PHE A 138 1.46 7.83 7.81
N GLY A 139 1.38 8.18 6.52
CA GLY A 139 2.30 7.67 5.51
C GLY A 139 3.76 7.99 5.85
N PHE A 140 4.05 9.24 6.20
CA PHE A 140 5.37 9.68 6.64
C PHE A 140 5.85 8.95 7.89
N LEU A 141 5.04 8.91 8.96
CA LEU A 141 5.44 8.30 10.23
C LEU A 141 5.66 6.79 10.12
N ILE A 142 4.77 6.08 9.42
CA ILE A 142 4.89 4.63 9.21
C ILE A 142 6.12 4.35 8.32
N SER A 143 6.33 5.14 7.27
CA SER A 143 7.51 5.01 6.41
C SER A 143 8.81 5.20 7.17
N ILE A 144 8.93 6.26 7.98
CA ILE A 144 10.11 6.49 8.84
C ILE A 144 10.28 5.33 9.83
N GLY A 145 9.21 4.89 10.48
CA GLY A 145 9.26 3.78 11.42
C GLY A 145 9.75 2.48 10.78
N MET A 146 9.23 2.14 9.61
CA MET A 146 9.63 0.94 8.87
C MET A 146 11.06 1.05 8.35
N LEU A 147 11.47 2.18 7.75
CA LEU A 147 12.85 2.35 7.30
C LEU A 147 13.84 2.23 8.47
N ASN A 148 13.57 2.89 9.60
CA ASN A 148 14.40 2.74 10.80
C ASN A 148 14.44 1.30 11.32
N TYR A 149 13.32 0.57 11.24
CA TYR A 149 13.26 -0.84 11.62
C TYR A 149 14.20 -1.70 10.75
N PHE A 150 14.20 -1.51 9.43
CA PHE A 150 15.11 -2.25 8.54
C PHE A 150 16.57 -1.79 8.64
N THR A 151 16.83 -0.49 8.85
CA THR A 151 18.17 0.04 9.12
C THR A 151 18.74 -0.52 10.42
N ALA A 152 17.94 -0.59 11.49
CA ALA A 152 18.37 -1.14 12.79
C ALA A 152 18.71 -2.64 12.72
N LEU A 153 18.13 -3.37 11.75
CA LEU A 153 18.44 -4.77 11.48
C LEU A 153 19.62 -4.95 10.51
N GLY A 154 20.21 -3.86 10.02
CA GLY A 154 21.41 -3.88 9.17
C GLY A 154 21.16 -4.22 7.71
N TYR A 155 19.94 -4.06 7.19
CA TYR A 155 19.66 -4.36 5.78
C TYR A 155 20.17 -3.28 4.81
N PHE A 156 20.22 -2.03 5.25
CA PHE A 156 20.79 -0.90 4.51
C PHE A 156 21.13 0.23 5.48
N GLU A 157 21.98 1.15 5.05
CA GLU A 157 22.33 2.36 5.81
C GLU A 157 21.74 3.60 5.16
N LEU A 158 21.07 4.43 5.95
CA LEU A 158 20.55 5.72 5.54
C LEU A 158 20.99 6.78 6.54
N ASP A 159 21.54 7.89 6.04
CA ASP A 159 21.76 9.07 6.88
C ASP A 159 20.42 9.61 7.37
N GLY A 160 20.23 9.70 8.69
CA GLY A 160 18.96 10.05 9.31
C GLY A 160 18.45 11.43 8.91
N SER A 161 19.35 12.40 8.72
CA SER A 161 18.98 13.77 8.33
C SER A 161 18.48 13.83 6.88
N SER A 162 19.18 13.16 5.96
CA SER A 162 18.79 13.05 4.56
C SER A 162 17.53 12.18 4.39
N MET A 163 17.38 11.13 5.20
CA MET A 163 16.22 10.23 5.16
C MET A 163 14.91 10.98 5.43
N VAL A 164 14.86 11.80 6.48
CA VAL A 164 13.64 12.54 6.84
C VAL A 164 13.17 13.43 5.69
N GLY A 165 14.07 14.17 5.06
CA GLY A 165 13.75 15.02 3.90
C GLY A 165 13.24 14.23 2.69
N ARG A 166 13.91 13.13 2.35
CA ARG A 166 13.51 12.24 1.24
C ARG A 166 12.14 11.61 1.48
N VAL A 167 11.90 11.09 2.67
CA VAL A 167 10.61 10.47 3.05
C VAL A 167 9.49 11.49 3.06
N ALA A 168 9.74 12.72 3.54
CA ALA A 168 8.77 13.80 3.48
C ALA A 168 8.38 14.15 2.04
N LEU A 169 9.36 14.24 1.12
CA LEU A 169 9.09 14.50 -0.29
C LEU A 169 8.27 13.38 -0.93
N VAL A 170 8.67 12.11 -0.73
CA VAL A 170 7.93 10.95 -1.26
C VAL A 170 6.50 10.93 -0.73
N SER A 171 6.32 11.17 0.58
CA SER A 171 5.00 11.20 1.22
C SER A 171 4.13 12.34 0.69
N LEU A 172 4.72 13.50 0.43
CA LEU A 172 4.04 14.65 -0.15
C LEU A 172 3.57 14.35 -1.57
N VAL A 173 4.44 13.80 -2.43
CA VAL A 173 4.06 13.46 -3.82
C VAL A 173 2.96 12.40 -3.84
N ALA A 174 3.08 11.34 -3.04
CA ALA A 174 2.04 10.32 -2.93
C ALA A 174 0.69 10.90 -2.44
N THR A 175 0.73 11.85 -1.50
CA THR A 175 -0.47 12.55 -1.02
C THR A 175 -1.09 13.44 -2.10
N ILE A 176 -0.28 14.11 -2.91
CA ILE A 176 -0.77 14.88 -4.06
C ILE A 176 -1.41 13.94 -5.07
N VAL A 177 -0.77 12.81 -5.39
CA VAL A 177 -1.33 11.81 -6.33
C VAL A 177 -2.66 11.26 -5.83
N GLU A 178 -2.77 10.95 -4.53
CA GLU A 178 -4.01 10.52 -3.88
C GLU A 178 -5.11 11.60 -3.92
N SER A 179 -4.73 12.87 -3.88
CA SER A 179 -5.69 13.97 -3.84
C SER A 179 -6.30 14.29 -5.22
N LEU A 180 -5.62 13.92 -6.31
CA LEU A 180 -6.05 14.19 -7.67
C LEU A 180 -7.35 13.45 -8.02
N PRO A 181 -8.21 14.00 -8.90
CA PRO A 181 -9.45 13.36 -9.34
C PRO A 181 -9.16 12.27 -10.40
N THR A 182 -8.26 11.33 -10.09
CA THR A 182 -7.85 10.23 -10.99
C THR A 182 -8.55 8.90 -10.67
N THR A 183 -9.30 8.85 -9.56
CA THR A 183 -9.98 7.65 -9.04
C THR A 183 -10.93 6.97 -10.02
N GLU A 184 -11.44 7.68 -11.03
CA GLU A 184 -12.34 7.09 -12.04
C GLU A 184 -11.59 6.31 -13.15
N VAL A 185 -10.30 6.58 -13.34
CA VAL A 185 -9.47 5.98 -14.40
C VAL A 185 -8.40 5.06 -13.82
N PHE A 186 -7.79 5.44 -12.69
CA PHE A 186 -6.77 4.65 -11.99
C PHE A 186 -7.16 4.48 -10.52
N ASP A 187 -7.21 3.23 -10.05
CA ASP A 187 -7.48 2.92 -8.65
C ASP A 187 -6.35 3.48 -7.77
N ASP A 188 -6.71 4.13 -6.65
CA ASP A 188 -5.74 4.68 -5.69
C ASP A 188 -4.77 3.61 -5.17
N ASN A 189 -5.24 2.35 -5.10
CA ASN A 189 -4.41 1.19 -4.73
C ASN A 189 -3.33 0.86 -5.77
N LEU A 190 -3.30 1.54 -6.92
CA LEU A 190 -2.28 1.42 -7.95
C LEU A 190 -1.49 2.74 -8.10
N SER A 191 -2.17 3.88 -8.17
CA SER A 191 -1.52 5.19 -8.40
C SER A 191 -0.60 5.61 -7.25
N VAL A 192 -1.03 5.43 -6.00
CA VAL A 192 -0.26 5.76 -4.79
C VAL A 192 1.02 4.93 -4.68
N PRO A 193 0.98 3.58 -4.68
CA PRO A 193 2.20 2.79 -4.55
C PRO A 193 3.15 2.96 -5.72
N LEU A 194 2.67 3.10 -6.96
CA LEU A 194 3.53 3.28 -8.13
C LEU A 194 4.20 4.66 -8.15
N SER A 195 3.48 5.73 -7.83
CA SER A 195 4.07 7.06 -7.68
C SER A 195 5.09 7.10 -6.54
N THR A 196 4.77 6.44 -5.43
CA THR A 196 5.71 6.28 -4.31
C THR A 196 6.97 5.56 -4.75
N MET A 197 6.85 4.44 -5.48
CA MET A 197 8.01 3.71 -6.02
C MET A 197 8.86 4.59 -6.94
N LEU A 198 8.23 5.30 -7.88
CA LEU A 198 8.93 6.16 -8.83
C LEU A 198 9.76 7.23 -8.10
N VAL A 199 9.15 7.96 -7.17
CA VAL A 199 9.83 9.03 -6.43
C VAL A 199 10.88 8.45 -5.49
N ALA A 200 10.59 7.30 -4.86
CA ALA A 200 11.55 6.63 -3.99
C ALA A 200 12.77 6.12 -4.77
N VAL A 201 12.62 5.60 -5.98
CA VAL A 201 13.75 5.25 -6.85
C VAL A 201 14.60 6.48 -7.17
N LEU A 202 13.98 7.63 -7.48
CA LEU A 202 14.71 8.87 -7.72
C LEU A 202 15.43 9.41 -6.47
N MET A 203 14.93 9.06 -5.28
CA MET A 203 15.45 9.60 -4.02
C MET A 203 16.42 8.68 -3.29
N PHE A 204 16.34 7.37 -3.50
CA PHE A 204 17.14 6.36 -2.81
C PHE A 204 17.94 5.46 -3.77
N GLY A 205 17.67 5.53 -5.07
CA GLY A 205 18.46 4.84 -6.11
C GLY A 205 19.74 5.57 -6.49
#